data_AF-A0A2Z6RGE8-F1
#
_entry.id   AF-A0A2Z6RGE8-F1
#
_cell.length_a   1.000
_cell.length_b   1.000
_cell.length_c   1.000
_cell.angle_alpha   90.00
_cell.angle_beta   90.00
_cell.angle_gamma   90.00
#
_symmetry.space_group_name_H-M   'P 1'
#
loop_
_entity.id
_entity.type
_entity.pdbx_description
1 polymer ?
#
loop_
_entity_poly.entity_id
_entity_poly.type
_entity_poly.pdbx_seq_one_letter_code
_entity_poly.pdbx_strand_id
1 'polypeptide(L)'
;MLTKLILAHCVPKGVVWKSKLMWIHKHNYSILPNNRDVNRFGIDLKEIDNFPEVKNTVIRAMFEFQNNLWRELFEHQIKFLDEKLRESHEKKEAEKLDIQEKKEAEKLMLQKEKEVERFVYQKEHEAEKSKLFRENVDQMIDLKTQIERLRNEVEKYKQQCTIEFIRAQQMQQVLVRNAKPLNKILEHLSQDKQFTSFLEKVCENNHIQYNDVQKSADNLRHTVSTFFNNYNPYVNIIDAQSWTSNEVLLLGAIYHHYKIPFIYHDNEHKLVNYPYRF
;
A
#
# COMPACT_ATOMS: atom_id res chain seq x y z
N MET A 1 -18.63 100.98 -11.57
CA MET A 1 -19.01 100.55 -10.20
C MET A 1 -19.17 99.03 -10.24
N LEU A 2 -18.41 98.27 -9.45
CA LEU A 2 -18.37 96.80 -9.49
C LEU A 2 -19.61 96.20 -8.82
N THR A 3 -20.57 95.73 -9.61
CA THR A 3 -21.78 95.07 -9.11
C THR A 3 -21.46 93.63 -8.73
N LYS A 4 -21.50 93.33 -7.43
CA LYS A 4 -21.33 91.96 -6.90
C LYS A 4 -22.57 91.11 -7.23
N LEU A 5 -22.39 90.12 -8.10
CA LEU A 5 -23.37 89.07 -8.36
C LEU A 5 -23.36 88.09 -7.18
N ILE A 6 -24.47 87.93 -6.46
CA ILE A 6 -24.63 86.94 -5.40
C ILE A 6 -25.67 85.92 -5.86
N LEU A 7 -25.21 84.73 -6.26
CA LEU A 7 -26.06 83.59 -6.62
C LEU A 7 -26.36 82.75 -5.37
N ALA A 8 -27.64 82.60 -5.03
CA ALA A 8 -28.08 81.69 -3.98
C ALA A 8 -28.27 80.27 -4.57
N HIS A 9 -27.57 79.28 -4.02
CA HIS A 9 -27.64 77.88 -4.46
C HIS A 9 -28.65 77.07 -3.64
N CYS A 10 -29.43 76.20 -4.30
CA CYS A 10 -30.18 75.13 -3.66
C CYS A 10 -29.55 73.78 -4.05
N VAL A 11 -29.14 72.99 -3.05
CA VAL A 11 -28.63 71.61 -3.24
C VAL A 11 -29.73 70.62 -2.83
N PRO A 12 -30.07 69.59 -3.64
CA PRO A 12 -31.01 68.56 -3.24
C PRO A 12 -30.47 67.77 -2.03
N LYS A 13 -31.28 67.64 -0.98
CA LYS A 13 -30.98 66.80 0.19
C LYS A 13 -30.94 65.34 -0.23
N GLY A 14 -29.78 64.68 -0.10
CA GLY A 14 -29.74 63.24 -0.30
C GLY A 14 -28.38 62.55 -0.44
N VAL A 15 -27.27 63.03 0.11
CA VAL A 15 -26.09 62.17 0.33
C VAL A 15 -25.37 62.59 1.61
N VAL A 16 -25.47 61.76 2.64
CA VAL A 16 -24.73 61.91 3.89
C VAL A 16 -23.30 61.46 3.65
N TRP A 17 -22.35 62.40 3.62
CA TRP A 17 -20.93 62.10 3.82
C TRP A 17 -20.47 62.72 5.14
N LYS A 18 -20.06 61.83 6.05
CA LYS A 18 -19.39 62.18 7.30
C LYS A 18 -18.06 62.85 6.98
N SER A 19 -17.83 63.97 7.66
CA SER A 19 -16.58 64.66 7.97
C SER A 19 -16.28 65.98 7.22
N LYS A 20 -16.50 67.07 7.96
CA LYS A 20 -16.03 68.45 7.80
C LYS A 20 -16.39 69.20 6.51
N LEU A 21 -17.62 69.73 6.49
CA LEU A 21 -17.88 71.15 6.23
C LEU A 21 -19.29 71.46 6.77
N MET A 22 -19.37 72.11 7.93
CA MET A 22 -20.64 72.63 8.44
C MET A 22 -21.11 73.73 7.50
N TRP A 23 -22.14 73.45 6.72
CA TRP A 23 -23.00 74.48 6.15
C TRP A 23 -24.38 74.36 6.78
N ILE A 24 -24.61 75.24 7.75
CA ILE A 24 -25.90 75.39 8.42
C ILE A 24 -26.87 75.98 7.40
N HIS A 25 -27.70 75.14 6.80
CA HIS A 25 -28.79 75.60 5.95
C HIS A 25 -30.01 75.90 6.85
N LYS A 26 -30.02 77.10 7.46
CA LYS A 26 -31.28 77.67 7.98
C LYS A 26 -32.14 78.05 6.77
N HIS A 27 -33.28 77.39 6.62
CA HIS A 27 -34.38 77.91 5.82
C HIS A 27 -34.88 79.21 6.45
N ASN A 28 -34.28 80.34 6.10
CA ASN A 28 -34.86 81.66 6.36
C ASN A 28 -35.65 82.09 5.12
N TYR A 29 -36.84 81.51 4.93
CA TYR A 29 -37.91 82.23 4.24
C TYR A 29 -38.47 83.28 5.19
N SER A 30 -37.71 84.36 5.39
CA SER A 30 -38.04 85.60 6.12
C SER A 30 -36.67 86.16 6.54
N ILE A 31 -36.08 87.11 5.85
CA ILE A 31 -36.40 88.53 5.94
C ILE A 31 -35.95 89.16 4.62
N LEU A 32 -36.90 89.58 3.78
CA LEU A 32 -36.67 90.63 2.80
C LEU A 32 -37.20 91.92 3.43
N PRO A 33 -36.42 93.02 3.50
CA PRO A 33 -36.99 94.32 3.79
C PRO A 33 -37.94 94.67 2.64
N ASN A 34 -39.14 95.13 2.99
CA ASN A 34 -40.10 95.72 2.06
C ASN A 34 -39.45 96.88 1.29
N ASN A 35 -38.83 96.59 0.15
CA ASN A 35 -38.59 97.59 -0.86
C ASN A 35 -38.49 96.96 -2.25
N ARG A 36 -39.13 97.66 -3.19
CA ARG A 36 -39.51 97.24 -4.54
C ARG A 36 -38.28 97.01 -5.44
N ASP A 37 -38.46 96.10 -6.39
CA ASP A 37 -37.64 95.85 -7.60
C ASP A 37 -36.27 95.14 -7.46
N VAL A 38 -36.13 94.19 -6.53
CA VAL A 38 -35.08 93.18 -6.65
C VAL A 38 -35.70 91.92 -7.29
N ASN A 39 -35.31 91.60 -8.52
CA ASN A 39 -35.80 90.39 -9.18
C ASN A 39 -35.31 89.12 -8.43
N ARG A 40 -35.85 87.94 -8.77
CA ARG A 40 -35.50 86.64 -8.15
C ARG A 40 -33.99 86.31 -8.13
N PHE A 41 -33.17 87.07 -8.85
CA PHE A 41 -31.73 86.90 -9.02
C PHE A 41 -30.88 87.92 -8.25
N GLY A 42 -31.49 88.80 -7.45
CA GLY A 42 -30.73 89.73 -6.61
C GLY A 42 -30.08 90.88 -7.38
N ILE A 43 -30.48 91.13 -8.64
CA ILE A 43 -29.97 92.25 -9.43
C ILE A 43 -30.93 93.44 -9.32
N ASP A 44 -30.38 94.61 -9.02
CA ASP A 44 -31.10 95.87 -9.02
C ASP A 44 -31.34 96.32 -10.47
N LEU A 45 -32.62 96.40 -10.87
CA LEU A 45 -33.04 96.80 -12.21
C LEU A 45 -33.70 98.19 -12.24
N LYS A 46 -33.56 98.98 -11.17
CA LYS A 46 -34.23 100.30 -11.05
C LYS A 46 -33.84 101.28 -12.15
N GLU A 47 -32.62 101.21 -12.66
CA GLU A 47 -32.15 102.11 -13.73
C GLU A 47 -32.86 101.88 -15.08
N ILE A 48 -33.46 100.70 -15.28
CA ILE A 48 -34.17 100.33 -16.51
C ILE A 48 -35.67 100.12 -16.30
N ASP A 49 -36.20 100.59 -15.16
CA ASP A 49 -37.58 100.32 -14.75
C ASP A 49 -38.64 100.96 -15.67
N ASN A 50 -38.29 102.10 -16.27
CA ASN A 50 -39.12 102.80 -17.26
C ASN A 50 -39.13 102.14 -18.66
N PHE A 51 -38.33 101.09 -18.88
CA PHE A 51 -38.17 100.40 -20.16
C PHE A 51 -38.55 98.91 -20.04
N PRO A 52 -39.85 98.57 -20.02
CA PRO A 52 -40.33 97.22 -19.69
C PRO A 52 -39.84 96.13 -20.66
N GLU A 53 -39.67 96.46 -21.95
CA GLU A 53 -39.14 95.53 -22.95
C GLU A 53 -37.67 95.17 -22.71
N VAL A 54 -36.87 96.17 -22.32
CA VAL A 54 -35.45 95.99 -21.97
C VAL A 54 -35.33 95.18 -20.67
N LYS A 55 -36.15 95.51 -19.65
CA LYS A 55 -36.23 94.77 -18.38
C LYS A 55 -36.57 93.30 -18.59
N ASN A 56 -37.55 92.98 -19.45
CA ASN A 56 -37.92 91.60 -19.79
C ASN A 56 -36.82 90.85 -20.54
N THR A 57 -36.11 91.52 -21.45
CA THR A 57 -34.99 90.93 -22.19
C THR A 57 -33.84 90.57 -21.27
N VAL A 58 -33.47 91.47 -20.34
CA VAL A 58 -32.44 91.22 -19.33
C VAL A 58 -32.83 90.04 -18.43
N ILE A 59 -34.08 90.02 -17.93
CA ILE A 59 -34.57 88.90 -17.11
C ILE A 59 -34.51 87.58 -17.87
N ARG A 60 -34.89 87.55 -19.15
CA ARG A 60 -34.83 86.35 -19.99
C ARG A 60 -33.40 85.86 -20.19
N ALA A 61 -32.47 86.76 -20.52
CA ALA A 61 -31.06 86.44 -20.67
C ALA A 61 -30.45 85.89 -19.37
N MET A 62 -30.86 86.42 -18.22
CA MET A 62 -30.45 85.91 -16.90
C MET A 62 -31.01 84.51 -16.60
N PHE A 63 -32.28 84.26 -16.93
CA PHE A 63 -32.86 82.91 -16.83
C PHE A 63 -32.12 81.91 -17.74
N GLU A 64 -31.82 82.30 -18.98
CA GLU A 64 -31.09 81.46 -19.93
C GLU A 64 -29.67 81.16 -19.45
N PHE A 65 -28.95 82.18 -18.98
CA PHE A 65 -27.61 82.01 -18.40
C PHE A 65 -27.63 81.08 -17.18
N GLN A 66 -28.56 81.28 -16.26
CA GLN A 66 -28.72 80.40 -15.09
C GLN A 66 -29.03 78.97 -15.53
N ASN A 67 -29.97 78.77 -16.46
CA ASN A 67 -30.33 77.43 -16.94
C ASN A 67 -29.15 76.73 -17.63
N ASN A 68 -28.33 77.45 -18.39
CA ASN A 68 -27.13 76.92 -19.01
C ASN A 68 -26.08 76.52 -17.96
N LEU A 69 -25.83 77.37 -16.97
CA LEU A 69 -24.95 77.04 -15.84
C LEU A 69 -25.42 75.80 -15.08
N TRP A 70 -26.73 75.69 -14.81
CA TRP A 70 -27.29 74.49 -14.18
C TRP A 70 -27.07 73.25 -15.03
N ARG A 71 -27.31 73.34 -16.34
CA ARG A 71 -27.10 72.23 -17.26
C ARG A 71 -25.64 71.76 -17.24
N GLU A 72 -24.69 72.68 -17.39
CA GLU A 72 -23.25 72.36 -17.37
C GLU A 72 -22.82 71.76 -16.02
N LEU A 73 -23.29 72.32 -14.91
CA LEU A 73 -23.01 71.78 -13.57
C LEU A 73 -23.59 70.38 -13.40
N PHE A 74 -24.82 70.12 -13.84
CA PHE A 74 -25.43 68.80 -13.76
C PHE A 74 -24.71 67.80 -14.66
N GLU A 75 -24.35 68.18 -15.89
CA GLU A 75 -23.58 67.32 -16.80
C GLU A 75 -22.22 66.95 -16.19
N HIS A 76 -21.52 67.91 -15.58
CA HIS A 76 -20.25 67.65 -14.91
C HIS A 76 -20.42 66.74 -13.69
N GLN A 77 -21.49 66.94 -12.89
CA GLN A 77 -21.78 66.08 -11.74
C GLN A 77 -22.10 64.64 -12.15
N ILE A 78 -22.87 64.46 -13.23
CA ILE A 78 -23.17 63.12 -13.77
C ILE A 78 -21.88 62.44 -14.22
N LYS A 79 -21.04 63.12 -15.02
CA LYS A 79 -19.75 62.57 -15.47
C LYS A 79 -18.85 62.17 -14.30
N PHE A 80 -18.75 63.02 -13.28
CA PHE A 80 -17.95 62.73 -12.10
C PHE A 80 -18.46 61.51 -11.33
N LEU A 81 -19.79 61.37 -11.19
CA LEU A 81 -20.40 60.23 -10.52
C LEU A 81 -20.20 58.94 -11.31
N ASP A 82 -20.37 58.98 -12.63
CA ASP A 82 -20.16 57.83 -13.52
C ASP A 82 -18.71 57.35 -13.47
N GLU A 83 -17.74 58.26 -13.51
CA GLU A 83 -16.31 57.93 -13.40
C GLU A 83 -15.97 57.30 -12.04
N LYS A 84 -16.46 57.89 -10.95
CA LYS A 84 -16.34 57.33 -9.59
C LYS A 84 -16.94 55.93 -9.49
N LEU A 85 -18.09 55.69 -10.13
CA LEU A 85 -18.75 54.40 -10.14
C LEU A 85 -17.91 53.38 -10.91
N ARG A 86 -17.40 53.75 -12.08
CA ARG A 86 -16.54 52.91 -12.92
C ARG A 86 -15.27 52.49 -12.17
N GLU A 87 -14.55 53.43 -11.57
CA GLU A 87 -13.36 53.15 -10.76
C GLU A 87 -13.67 52.19 -9.59
N SER A 88 -14.83 52.36 -8.94
CA SER A 88 -15.24 51.47 -7.86
C SER A 88 -15.58 50.06 -8.35
N HIS A 89 -16.12 49.91 -9.56
CA HIS A 89 -16.41 48.61 -10.16
C HIS A 89 -15.13 47.89 -10.56
N GLU A 90 -14.22 48.57 -11.27
CA GLU A 90 -12.93 48.02 -11.68
C GLU A 90 -12.10 47.52 -10.49
N LYS A 91 -12.06 48.29 -9.39
CA LYS A 91 -11.39 47.86 -8.15
C LYS A 91 -11.99 46.59 -7.55
N LYS A 92 -13.32 46.49 -7.53
CA LYS A 92 -14.02 45.31 -7.00
C LYS A 92 -13.82 44.08 -7.89
N GLU A 93 -13.73 44.26 -9.20
CA GLU A 93 -13.45 43.15 -10.13
C GLU A 93 -12.00 42.67 -10.00
N ALA A 94 -11.03 43.59 -9.93
CA ALA A 94 -9.64 43.24 -9.69
C ALA A 94 -9.44 42.47 -8.36
N GLU A 95 -10.11 42.92 -7.28
CA GLU A 95 -10.07 42.24 -5.99
C GLU A 95 -10.68 40.83 -6.05
N LYS A 96 -11.80 40.65 -6.78
CA LYS A 96 -12.40 39.32 -6.99
C LYS A 96 -11.46 38.39 -7.75
N LEU A 97 -10.77 38.91 -8.78
CA LEU A 97 -9.83 38.14 -9.57
C LEU A 97 -8.63 37.67 -8.71
N ASP A 98 -8.02 38.58 -7.93
CA ASP A 98 -6.91 38.26 -7.01
C ASP A 98 -7.31 37.22 -5.95
N ILE A 99 -8.53 37.32 -5.39
CA ILE A 99 -9.05 36.32 -4.46
C ILE A 99 -9.22 34.96 -5.14
N GLN A 100 -9.67 34.94 -6.40
CA GLN A 100 -9.86 33.70 -7.14
C GLN A 100 -8.51 33.04 -7.47
N GLU A 101 -7.54 33.80 -7.97
CA GLU A 101 -6.19 33.31 -8.26
C GLU A 101 -5.52 32.74 -7.00
N LYS A 102 -5.64 33.42 -5.86
CA LYS A 102 -5.14 32.91 -4.56
C LYS A 102 -5.78 31.58 -4.16
N LYS A 103 -7.10 31.45 -4.31
CA LYS A 103 -7.82 30.20 -4.01
C LYS A 103 -7.42 29.06 -4.94
N GLU A 104 -7.16 29.34 -6.21
CA GLU A 104 -6.71 28.33 -7.18
C GLU A 104 -5.27 27.89 -6.89
N ALA A 105 -4.37 28.83 -6.57
CA ALA A 105 -3.01 28.52 -6.16
C ALA A 105 -2.95 27.68 -4.87
N GLU A 106 -3.80 27.99 -3.88
CA GLU A 106 -3.89 27.22 -2.63
C GLU A 106 -4.40 25.79 -2.88
N LYS A 107 -5.41 25.61 -3.73
CA LYS A 107 -5.89 24.28 -4.14
C LYS A 107 -4.79 23.46 -4.82
N LEU A 108 -4.02 24.09 -5.71
CA LEU A 108 -2.93 23.43 -6.42
C LEU A 108 -1.80 23.00 -5.47
N MET A 109 -1.45 23.85 -4.50
CA MET A 109 -0.47 23.52 -3.46
C MET A 109 -0.93 22.33 -2.63
N LEU A 110 -2.17 22.34 -2.15
CA LEU A 110 -2.73 21.24 -1.36
C LEU A 110 -2.76 19.92 -2.13
N GLN A 111 -3.04 19.97 -3.44
CA GLN A 111 -3.01 18.78 -4.28
C GLN A 111 -1.60 18.21 -4.40
N LYS A 112 -0.60 19.05 -4.64
CA LYS A 112 0.81 18.64 -4.69
C LYS A 112 1.27 18.05 -3.36
N GLU A 113 0.87 18.64 -2.23
CA GLU A 113 1.18 18.15 -0.90
C GLU A 113 0.62 16.72 -0.68
N LYS A 114 -0.64 16.49 -1.06
CA LYS A 114 -1.27 15.16 -1.01
C LYS A 114 -0.62 14.14 -1.95
N GLU A 115 -0.11 14.57 -3.10
CA GLU A 115 0.63 13.68 -4.01
C GLU A 115 1.99 13.28 -3.43
N VAL A 116 2.72 14.23 -2.83
CA VAL A 116 3.98 13.95 -2.14
C VAL A 116 3.75 13.00 -0.96
N GLU A 117 2.73 13.24 -0.14
CA GLU A 117 2.41 12.38 1.00
C GLU A 117 2.08 10.94 0.57
N ARG A 118 1.28 10.78 -0.49
CA ARG A 118 0.99 9.45 -1.08
C ARG A 118 2.25 8.76 -1.59
N PHE A 119 3.14 9.50 -2.24
CA PHE A 119 4.40 8.94 -2.74
C PHE A 119 5.32 8.49 -1.61
N VAL A 120 5.44 9.29 -0.54
CA VAL A 120 6.23 8.92 0.65
C VAL A 120 5.66 7.66 1.30
N TYR A 121 4.36 7.63 1.55
CA TYR A 121 3.68 6.48 2.14
C TYR A 121 3.90 5.20 1.33
N GLN A 122 3.77 5.27 0.00
CA GLN A 122 3.97 4.11 -0.88
C GLN A 122 5.41 3.61 -0.83
N LYS A 123 6.40 4.52 -0.83
CA LYS A 123 7.82 4.18 -0.75
C LYS A 123 8.19 3.53 0.58
N GLU A 124 7.65 4.03 1.69
CA GLU A 124 7.84 3.44 3.03
C GLU A 124 7.24 2.04 3.11
N HIS A 125 6.02 1.86 2.61
CA HIS A 125 5.35 0.57 2.59
C HIS A 125 6.08 -0.45 1.70
N GLU A 126 6.62 -0.03 0.54
CA GLU A 126 7.45 -0.89 -0.31
C GLU A 126 8.77 -1.29 0.36
N ALA A 127 9.40 -0.37 1.10
CA ALA A 127 10.61 -0.66 1.88
C ALA A 127 10.34 -1.66 3.01
N GLU A 128 9.22 -1.50 3.73
CA GLU A 128 8.79 -2.41 4.79
C GLU A 128 8.46 -3.80 4.24
N LYS A 129 7.72 -3.89 3.13
CA LYS A 129 7.43 -5.15 2.43
C LYS A 129 8.72 -5.86 2.00
N SER A 130 9.70 -5.10 1.49
CA SER A 130 11.00 -5.65 1.09
C SER A 130 11.85 -6.12 2.28
N LYS A 131 11.68 -5.50 3.45
CA LYS A 131 12.32 -5.94 4.69
C LYS A 131 11.70 -7.24 5.19
N LEU A 132 10.37 -7.30 5.30
CA LEU A 132 9.61 -8.51 5.68
C LEU A 132 9.91 -9.70 4.76
N PHE A 133 10.01 -9.46 3.45
CA PHE A 133 10.35 -10.52 2.50
C PHE A 133 11.74 -11.11 2.76
N ARG A 134 12.74 -10.27 3.06
CA ARG A 134 14.08 -10.72 3.42
C ARG A 134 14.09 -11.53 4.71
N GLU A 135 13.43 -11.03 5.75
CA GLU A 135 13.30 -11.74 7.04
C GLU A 135 12.64 -13.11 6.87
N ASN A 136 11.59 -13.21 6.05
CA ASN A 136 10.95 -14.50 5.75
C ASN A 136 11.85 -15.46 4.98
N VAL A 137 12.64 -14.96 4.03
CA VAL A 137 13.62 -15.79 3.29
C VAL A 137 14.70 -16.32 4.24
N ASP A 138 15.21 -15.48 5.13
CA ASP A 138 16.22 -15.87 6.12
C ASP A 138 15.67 -16.92 7.09
N GLN A 139 14.44 -16.72 7.60
CA GLN A 139 13.74 -17.71 8.44
C GLN A 139 13.53 -19.04 7.71
N MET A 140 13.15 -19.01 6.42
CA MET A 140 12.97 -20.21 5.62
C MET A 140 14.29 -20.98 5.44
N ILE A 141 15.40 -20.29 5.21
CA ILE A 141 16.73 -20.89 5.10
C ILE A 141 17.15 -21.53 6.44
N ASP A 142 16.91 -20.86 7.56
CA ASP A 142 17.22 -21.39 8.88
C ASP A 142 16.38 -22.65 9.19
N LEU A 143 15.07 -22.60 8.95
CA LEU A 143 14.19 -23.76 9.12
C LEU A 143 14.62 -24.94 8.25
N LYS A 144 15.00 -24.69 7.00
CA LYS A 144 15.49 -25.74 6.09
C LYS A 144 16.78 -26.38 6.64
N THR A 145 17.66 -25.58 7.22
CA THR A 145 18.90 -26.04 7.86
C THR A 145 18.59 -26.86 9.12
N GLN A 146 17.63 -26.42 9.95
CA GLN A 146 17.19 -27.17 11.13
C GLN A 146 16.55 -28.51 10.76
N ILE A 147 15.69 -28.55 9.74
CA ILE A 147 15.09 -29.79 9.22
C ILE A 147 16.19 -30.76 8.79
N GLU A 148 17.20 -30.28 8.08
CA GLU A 148 18.32 -31.12 7.63
C GLU A 148 19.15 -31.65 8.82
N ARG A 149 19.40 -30.82 9.84
CA ARG A 149 20.05 -31.27 11.09
C ARG A 149 19.23 -32.32 11.82
N LEU A 150 17.94 -32.09 12.00
CA LEU A 150 17.04 -33.04 12.66
C LEU A 150 16.91 -34.34 11.87
N ARG A 151 16.85 -34.28 10.54
CA ARG A 151 16.92 -35.48 9.69
C ARG A 151 18.20 -36.27 9.95
N ASN A 152 19.34 -35.60 9.99
CA ASN A 152 20.63 -36.21 10.30
C ASN A 152 20.70 -36.78 11.73
N GLU A 153 20.09 -36.13 12.72
CA GLU A 153 20.02 -36.63 14.10
C GLU A 153 19.08 -37.82 14.27
N VAL A 154 17.88 -37.77 13.69
CA VAL A 154 16.94 -38.90 13.66
C VAL A 154 17.62 -40.11 13.01
N GLU A 155 18.41 -39.87 11.97
CA GLU A 155 19.18 -40.92 11.30
C GLU A 155 20.27 -41.52 12.22
N LYS A 156 20.98 -40.68 12.99
CA LYS A 156 21.93 -41.13 14.03
C LYS A 156 21.26 -41.91 15.16
N TYR A 157 20.06 -41.54 15.61
CA TYR A 157 19.37 -42.24 16.69
C TYR A 157 18.85 -43.61 16.26
N LYS A 158 18.36 -43.75 15.02
CA LYS A 158 18.04 -45.06 14.44
C LYS A 158 19.28 -45.98 14.44
N GLN A 159 20.48 -45.41 14.22
CA GLN A 159 21.72 -46.18 14.22
C GLN A 159 21.99 -46.92 15.52
N GLN A 160 21.79 -46.24 16.65
CA GLN A 160 22.19 -46.74 17.96
C GLN A 160 21.27 -47.87 18.46
N CYS A 161 19.99 -47.86 18.10
CA CYS A 161 19.00 -48.83 18.60
C CYS A 161 19.02 -50.19 17.89
N THR A 162 19.46 -50.24 16.63
CA THR A 162 19.58 -51.50 15.86
C THR A 162 20.65 -52.40 16.39
N ILE A 163 21.81 -51.80 16.68
CA ILE A 163 22.99 -52.51 17.16
C ILE A 163 22.66 -53.21 18.48
N GLU A 164 21.85 -52.58 19.32
CA GLU A 164 21.37 -53.16 20.58
C GLU A 164 20.32 -54.28 20.38
N PHE A 165 19.43 -54.19 19.38
CA PHE A 165 18.44 -55.24 19.10
C PHE A 165 19.06 -56.54 18.58
N ILE A 166 19.99 -56.45 17.63
CA ILE A 166 20.70 -57.62 17.07
C ILE A 166 21.56 -58.27 18.16
N ARG A 167 22.18 -57.46 19.02
CA ARG A 167 22.95 -57.91 20.20
C ARG A 167 22.06 -58.66 21.20
N ALA A 168 20.87 -58.15 21.47
CA ALA A 168 19.91 -58.76 22.39
C ALA A 168 19.37 -60.11 21.86
N GLN A 169 19.09 -60.24 20.56
CA GLN A 169 18.67 -61.53 19.99
C GLN A 169 19.79 -62.58 19.94
N GLN A 170 21.03 -62.18 19.66
CA GLN A 170 22.16 -63.12 19.64
C GLN A 170 22.57 -63.60 21.04
N MET A 171 22.38 -62.78 22.08
CA MET A 171 22.63 -63.18 23.46
C MET A 171 21.63 -64.22 24.00
N GLN A 172 20.51 -64.48 23.32
CA GLN A 172 19.56 -65.54 23.71
C GLN A 172 19.95 -66.94 23.22
N GLN A 173 20.94 -67.10 22.34
CA GLN A 173 21.33 -68.43 21.84
C GLN A 173 22.69 -68.94 22.31
N VAL A 174 23.70 -68.11 22.61
CA VAL A 174 24.94 -68.63 23.24
C VAL A 174 25.60 -67.56 24.12
N LEU A 175 25.81 -67.95 25.37
CA LEU A 175 26.49 -67.22 26.43
C LEU A 175 28.01 -67.16 26.14
N VAL A 176 28.46 -66.35 25.18
CA VAL A 176 29.90 -66.09 25.00
C VAL A 176 30.16 -64.63 24.64
N ARG A 177 30.79 -63.93 25.58
CA ARG A 177 31.52 -62.68 25.38
C ARG A 177 32.56 -62.87 24.28
N ASN A 178 32.43 -62.14 23.18
CA ASN A 178 33.51 -61.45 22.43
C ASN A 178 33.01 -61.06 21.03
N ALA A 179 32.91 -59.75 20.80
CA ALA A 179 32.29 -59.13 19.62
C ALA A 179 32.97 -59.50 18.30
N LYS A 180 32.17 -59.87 17.28
CA LYS A 180 32.60 -59.97 15.88
C LYS A 180 31.64 -59.19 14.96
N PRO A 181 32.14 -58.51 13.90
CA PRO A 181 31.36 -57.61 13.04
C PRO A 181 30.36 -58.30 12.09
N LEU A 182 29.31 -57.57 11.69
CA LEU A 182 28.14 -57.95 10.86
C LEU A 182 28.49 -58.71 9.56
N ASN A 183 29.63 -58.39 8.94
CA ASN A 183 30.14 -59.06 7.73
C ASN A 183 30.32 -60.58 7.91
N LYS A 184 30.40 -61.08 9.15
CA LYS A 184 30.53 -62.51 9.43
C LYS A 184 29.21 -63.27 9.50
N ILE A 185 28.05 -62.60 9.51
CA ILE A 185 26.73 -63.26 9.63
C ILE A 185 26.26 -63.77 8.26
N LEU A 186 26.28 -62.93 7.22
CA LEU A 186 25.95 -63.35 5.85
C LEU A 186 26.92 -64.42 5.34
N GLU A 187 28.18 -64.34 5.75
CA GLU A 187 29.21 -65.35 5.47
C GLU A 187 28.97 -66.66 6.22
N HIS A 188 28.27 -66.63 7.36
CA HIS A 188 27.88 -67.85 8.07
C HIS A 188 26.60 -68.47 7.49
N LEU A 189 25.67 -67.64 7.00
CA LEU A 189 24.45 -68.08 6.33
C LEU A 189 24.75 -68.86 5.05
N SER A 190 25.73 -68.43 4.26
CA SER A 190 26.15 -69.17 3.06
C SER A 190 26.81 -70.52 3.37
N GLN A 191 27.23 -70.75 4.62
CA GLN A 191 27.81 -72.01 5.09
C GLN A 191 26.77 -72.94 5.73
N ASP A 192 25.56 -72.44 6.01
CA ASP A 192 24.47 -73.21 6.59
C ASP A 192 23.71 -74.00 5.51
N LYS A 193 23.90 -75.33 5.51
CA LYS A 193 23.26 -76.23 4.55
C LYS A 193 21.73 -76.23 4.64
N GLN A 194 21.15 -76.00 5.83
CA GLN A 194 19.70 -75.97 5.98
C GLN A 194 19.12 -74.71 5.36
N PHE A 195 19.77 -73.56 5.59
CA PHE A 195 19.38 -72.30 4.96
C PHE A 195 19.57 -72.35 3.43
N THR A 196 20.68 -72.88 2.94
CA THR A 196 20.94 -72.99 1.50
C THR A 196 19.89 -73.84 0.79
N SER A 197 19.57 -75.03 1.31
CA SER A 197 18.52 -75.89 0.72
C SER A 197 17.13 -75.25 0.78
N PHE A 198 16.85 -74.49 1.85
CA PHE A 198 15.63 -73.69 1.94
C PHE A 198 15.60 -72.60 0.86
N LEU A 199 16.68 -71.84 0.70
CA LEU A 199 16.77 -70.75 -0.26
C LEU A 199 16.64 -71.25 -1.71
N GLU A 200 17.25 -72.38 -2.05
CA GLU A 200 17.08 -73.04 -3.36
C GLU A 200 15.61 -73.33 -3.64
N LYS A 201 14.89 -73.91 -2.67
CA LYS A 201 13.46 -74.22 -2.80
C LYS A 201 12.60 -72.96 -2.95
N VAL A 202 12.91 -71.90 -2.22
CA VAL A 202 12.25 -70.59 -2.37
C VAL A 202 12.49 -70.04 -3.78
N CYS A 203 13.71 -70.14 -4.30
CA CYS A 203 14.02 -69.70 -5.66
C CYS A 203 13.21 -70.48 -6.71
N GLU A 204 13.12 -71.80 -6.57
CA GLU A 204 12.29 -72.66 -7.44
C GLU A 204 10.81 -72.26 -7.40
N ASN A 205 10.25 -72.04 -6.20
CA ASN A 205 8.85 -71.66 -6.00
C ASN A 205 8.48 -70.32 -6.65
N ASN A 206 9.45 -69.43 -6.86
CA ASN A 206 9.25 -68.11 -7.44
C ASN A 206 9.80 -67.99 -8.86
N HIS A 207 10.25 -69.09 -9.48
CA HIS A 207 10.85 -69.12 -10.81
C HIS A 207 12.07 -68.19 -10.98
N ILE A 208 12.88 -68.06 -9.93
CA ILE A 208 14.11 -67.26 -9.92
C ILE A 208 15.32 -68.20 -9.90
N GLN A 209 16.39 -67.85 -10.63
CA GLN A 209 17.61 -68.64 -10.60
C GLN A 209 18.37 -68.43 -9.29
N TYR A 210 18.63 -69.52 -8.56
CA TYR A 210 19.37 -69.49 -7.29
C TYR A 210 20.72 -68.77 -7.43
N ASN A 211 21.45 -68.98 -8.52
CA ASN A 211 22.74 -68.33 -8.76
C ASN A 211 22.66 -66.80 -8.78
N ASP A 212 21.55 -66.22 -9.25
CA ASP A 212 21.36 -64.78 -9.30
C ASP A 212 21.03 -64.21 -7.91
N VAL A 213 20.29 -64.97 -7.11
CA VAL A 213 20.01 -64.64 -5.70
C VAL A 213 21.28 -64.79 -4.86
N GLN A 214 22.10 -65.80 -5.12
CA GLN A 214 23.37 -66.00 -4.44
C GLN A 214 24.36 -64.87 -4.74
N LYS A 215 24.47 -64.44 -6.01
CA LYS A 215 25.25 -63.23 -6.36
C LYS A 215 24.69 -61.98 -5.69
N SER A 216 23.37 -61.89 -5.55
CA SER A 216 22.74 -60.79 -4.82
C SER A 216 23.06 -60.82 -3.34
N ALA A 217 23.50 -61.95 -2.75
CA ALA A 217 23.96 -61.99 -1.36
C ALA A 217 25.31 -61.27 -1.18
N ASP A 218 26.17 -61.28 -2.18
CA ASP A 218 27.43 -60.50 -2.16
C ASP A 218 27.15 -59.00 -2.30
N ASN A 219 26.23 -58.63 -3.19
CA ASN A 219 25.75 -57.25 -3.30
C ASN A 219 25.03 -56.80 -2.03
N LEU A 220 24.18 -57.65 -1.47
CA LEU A 220 23.53 -57.44 -0.19
C LEU A 220 24.60 -57.30 0.90
N ARG A 221 25.68 -58.09 0.92
CA ARG A 221 26.79 -57.93 1.87
C ARG A 221 27.49 -56.57 1.71
N HIS A 222 27.67 -56.09 0.48
CA HIS A 222 28.24 -54.77 0.23
C HIS A 222 27.30 -53.64 0.65
N THR A 223 26.04 -53.68 0.21
CA THR A 223 24.98 -52.74 0.56
C THR A 223 24.74 -52.78 2.07
N VAL A 224 24.70 -53.95 2.68
CA VAL A 224 24.62 -54.14 4.14
C VAL A 224 25.84 -53.53 4.82
N SER A 225 27.07 -53.81 4.37
CA SER A 225 28.26 -53.22 4.98
C SER A 225 28.35 -51.70 4.83
N THR A 226 27.66 -51.13 3.84
CA THR A 226 27.66 -49.69 3.51
C THR A 226 26.45 -48.95 4.09
N PHE A 227 25.31 -49.63 4.28
CA PHE A 227 24.00 -49.07 4.68
C PHE A 227 23.48 -49.57 6.03
N PHE A 228 23.96 -50.71 6.57
CA PHE A 228 23.52 -51.23 7.89
C PHE A 228 24.26 -50.54 9.03
N ASN A 229 24.14 -49.23 9.05
CA ASN A 229 24.24 -48.49 10.28
C ASN A 229 22.84 -48.12 10.81
N ASN A 230 21.74 -48.09 10.03
CA ASN A 230 20.52 -47.33 10.42
C ASN A 230 19.21 -48.15 10.35
N TYR A 231 18.82 -48.87 11.40
CA TYR A 231 17.55 -49.62 11.44
C TYR A 231 16.67 -49.23 12.65
N ASN A 232 15.38 -49.54 12.60
CA ASN A 232 14.41 -49.22 13.64
C ASN A 232 13.94 -50.55 14.27
N PRO A 233 14.15 -50.79 15.58
CA PRO A 233 13.94 -52.11 16.18
C PRO A 233 12.49 -52.59 16.26
N TYR A 234 11.52 -51.74 15.93
CA TYR A 234 10.12 -52.07 16.15
C TYR A 234 9.42 -52.75 14.98
N VAL A 235 9.98 -52.69 13.76
CA VAL A 235 9.47 -53.47 12.63
C VAL A 235 10.57 -53.70 11.59
N ASN A 236 10.84 -54.94 11.20
CA ASN A 236 11.70 -55.20 10.05
C ASN A 236 10.95 -54.78 8.78
N ILE A 237 11.42 -53.74 8.10
CA ILE A 237 10.78 -53.24 6.87
C ILE A 237 11.64 -53.63 5.67
N ILE A 238 11.05 -54.34 4.72
CA ILE A 238 11.63 -54.53 3.38
C ILE A 238 10.94 -53.52 2.44
N ASP A 239 11.70 -52.59 1.88
CA ASP A 239 11.20 -51.56 0.96
C ASP A 239 11.73 -51.82 -0.46
N ALA A 240 10.83 -52.05 -1.41
CA ALA A 240 11.21 -52.38 -2.78
C ALA A 240 11.93 -51.25 -3.53
N GLN A 241 11.82 -49.98 -3.12
CA GLN A 241 12.64 -48.90 -3.72
C GLN A 241 14.13 -49.00 -3.32
N SER A 242 14.41 -49.63 -2.18
CA SER A 242 15.76 -49.69 -1.60
C SER A 242 16.56 -50.92 -2.05
N TRP A 243 15.91 -51.89 -2.69
CA TRP A 243 16.47 -53.22 -2.96
C TRP A 243 16.06 -53.73 -4.34
N THR A 244 16.95 -54.47 -5.00
CA THR A 244 16.58 -55.21 -6.22
C THR A 244 15.63 -56.37 -5.89
N SER A 245 14.88 -56.84 -6.88
CA SER A 245 13.93 -57.96 -6.71
C SER A 245 14.57 -59.21 -6.07
N ASN A 246 15.82 -59.53 -6.41
CA ASN A 246 16.55 -60.66 -5.85
C ASN A 246 16.96 -60.42 -4.38
N GLU A 247 17.38 -59.21 -4.04
CA GLU A 247 17.69 -58.82 -2.65
C GLU A 247 16.44 -58.81 -1.78
N VAL A 248 15.30 -58.33 -2.31
CA VAL A 248 13.99 -58.40 -1.63
C VAL A 248 13.63 -59.85 -1.33
N LEU A 249 13.80 -60.78 -2.29
CA LEU A 249 13.57 -62.21 -2.08
C LEU A 249 14.49 -62.77 -0.98
N LEU A 250 15.78 -62.48 -1.08
CA LEU A 250 16.79 -62.97 -0.14
C LEU A 250 16.51 -62.49 1.30
N LEU A 251 16.19 -61.21 1.48
CA LEU A 251 15.86 -60.64 2.79
C LEU A 251 14.62 -61.30 3.42
N GLY A 252 13.56 -61.48 2.64
CA GLY A 252 12.36 -62.16 3.14
C GLY A 252 12.62 -63.63 3.46
N ALA A 253 13.45 -64.33 2.67
CA ALA A 253 13.84 -65.71 2.95
C ALA A 253 14.61 -65.81 4.27
N ILE A 254 15.54 -64.88 4.54
CA ILE A 254 16.25 -64.79 5.82
C ILE A 254 15.26 -64.56 6.96
N TYR A 255 14.39 -63.55 6.87
CA TYR A 255 13.43 -63.26 7.94
C TYR A 255 12.46 -64.40 8.18
N HIS A 256 11.99 -65.07 7.13
CA HIS A 256 11.11 -66.22 7.24
C HIS A 256 11.80 -67.41 7.92
N HIS A 257 13.01 -67.76 7.48
CA HIS A 257 13.78 -68.90 8.02
C HIS A 257 14.03 -68.76 9.52
N TYR A 258 14.34 -67.54 9.98
CA TYR A 258 14.58 -67.24 11.40
C TYR A 258 13.32 -66.82 12.18
N LYS A 259 12.13 -66.87 11.55
CA LYS A 259 10.84 -66.49 12.15
C LYS A 259 10.81 -65.05 12.69
N ILE A 260 11.47 -64.15 11.98
CA ILE A 260 11.54 -62.72 12.29
C ILE A 260 10.32 -62.03 11.64
N PRO A 261 9.44 -61.36 12.42
CA PRO A 261 8.34 -60.59 11.85
C PRO A 261 8.86 -59.42 11.02
N PHE A 262 8.29 -59.23 9.83
CA PHE A 262 8.61 -58.13 8.93
C PHE A 262 7.37 -57.61 8.19
N ILE A 263 7.45 -56.39 7.69
CA ILE A 263 6.48 -55.77 6.78
C ILE A 263 7.15 -55.42 5.46
N TYR A 264 6.35 -55.36 4.40
CA TYR A 264 6.84 -55.08 3.05
C TYR A 264 6.14 -53.84 2.47
N HIS A 265 6.94 -52.94 1.91
CA HIS A 265 6.45 -51.83 1.10
C HIS A 265 6.84 -52.04 -0.36
N ASP A 266 5.90 -51.77 -1.26
CA ASP A 266 6.15 -51.81 -2.70
C ASP A 266 6.96 -50.58 -3.20
N ASN A 267 7.17 -50.51 -4.51
CA ASN A 267 7.89 -49.41 -5.15
C ASN A 267 7.21 -48.04 -4.99
N GLU A 268 5.97 -47.97 -4.49
CA GLU A 268 5.23 -46.74 -4.22
C GLU A 268 5.20 -46.40 -2.72
N HIS A 269 6.04 -47.06 -1.90
CA HIS A 269 6.01 -46.96 -0.43
C HIS A 269 4.67 -47.36 0.19
N LYS A 270 3.88 -48.21 -0.47
CA LYS A 270 2.60 -48.70 0.07
C LYS A 270 2.81 -50.02 0.79
N LEU A 271 2.23 -50.13 1.99
CA LEU A 271 2.21 -51.37 2.74
C LEU A 271 1.34 -52.40 2.00
N VAL A 272 1.97 -53.46 1.50
CA VAL A 272 1.30 -54.52 0.73
C VAL A 272 1.79 -55.90 1.14
N ASN A 273 1.13 -56.94 0.64
CA ASN A 273 1.58 -58.31 0.86
C ASN A 273 2.94 -58.56 0.20
N TYR A 274 3.80 -59.26 0.92
CA TYR A 274 5.10 -59.66 0.39
C TYR A 274 4.93 -60.52 -0.87
N PRO A 275 5.64 -60.21 -1.98
CA PRO A 275 5.32 -60.75 -3.30
C PRO A 275 5.82 -62.18 -3.54
N TYR A 276 6.70 -62.71 -2.68
CA TYR A 276 7.32 -64.03 -2.87
C TYR A 276 6.76 -65.10 -1.93
N ARG A 277 6.77 -66.35 -2.42
CA ARG A 277 6.31 -67.54 -1.70
C ARG A 277 7.49 -68.26 -1.05
N PHE A 278 7.35 -68.67 0.21
CA PHE A 278 8.33 -69.49 0.91
C PHE A 278 8.02 -70.97 0.77
#